data_AF-A0A382C526-F1
#
_entry.id   AF-A0A382C526-F1
#
_cell.length_a   1.000
_cell.length_b   1.000
_cell.length_c   1.000
_cell.angle_alpha   90.00
_cell.angle_beta   90.00
_cell.angle_gamma   90.00
#
_symmetry.space_group_name_H-M   'P 1'
#
loop_
_entity.id
_entity.type
_entity.pdbx_description
1 polymer ?
#
loop_
_entity_poly.entity_id
_entity_poly.type
_entity_poly.pdbx_seq_one_letter_code
_entity_poly.pdbx_strand_id
1 'polypeptide(L)'
;MQIVVQWGFIQGMMNPAPDVKLIRDNPSTALLDGDGGSGAVAAKKAMQICIEKAKQTGIAAVGVNNSSNIIAPAVFVLDAADAGLIGYCSSNIQALMAPEGGKSRSLGTNPIAYAAPSATRIPFLF
;
A
#
# COMPACT_ATOMS: atom_id res chain seq x y z
N MET A 1 -0.15 12.67 -16.31
CA MET A 1 -0.31 11.39 -17.05
C MET A 1 1.00 10.76 -17.52
N GLN A 2 2.14 11.49 -17.57
CA GLN A 2 3.42 10.94 -18.05
C GLN A 2 4.02 9.82 -17.16
N ILE A 3 3.96 9.93 -15.83
CA ILE A 3 4.55 8.91 -14.92
C ILE A 3 3.94 7.51 -15.11
N VAL A 4 2.62 7.40 -15.10
CA VAL A 4 1.96 6.08 -15.15
C VAL A 4 1.94 5.52 -16.57
N VAL A 5 1.62 6.34 -17.57
CA VAL A 5 1.44 5.87 -18.94
C VAL A 5 2.77 5.81 -19.68
N GLN A 6 3.53 6.91 -19.71
CA GLN A 6 4.78 6.97 -20.47
C GLN A 6 5.89 6.14 -19.81
N TRP A 7 6.19 6.40 -18.54
CA TRP A 7 7.29 5.70 -17.86
C TRP A 7 6.86 4.30 -17.41
N GLY A 8 5.67 4.19 -16.83
CA GLY A 8 5.13 2.90 -16.41
C GLY A 8 4.93 1.93 -17.55
N PHE A 9 3.93 2.16 -18.39
CA PHE A 9 3.50 1.17 -19.37
C PHE A 9 4.31 1.21 -20.66
N ILE A 10 4.55 2.38 -21.24
CA ILE A 10 5.19 2.51 -22.55
C ILE A 10 6.69 2.14 -22.47
N GLN A 11 7.39 2.55 -21.41
CA GLN A 11 8.80 2.20 -21.19
C GLN A 11 9.01 0.87 -20.45
N GLY A 12 7.94 0.14 -20.15
CA GLY A 12 8.02 -1.20 -19.55
C GLY A 12 8.46 -1.23 -18.09
N MET A 13 8.36 -0.11 -17.36
CA MET A 13 8.68 -0.07 -15.93
C MET A 13 7.58 -0.66 -15.05
N MET A 14 6.37 -0.82 -15.57
CA MET A 14 5.23 -1.46 -14.91
C MET A 14 4.55 -2.45 -15.83
N ASN A 15 4.17 -3.61 -15.29
CA ASN A 15 3.27 -4.53 -15.96
C ASN A 15 1.87 -3.87 -16.12
N PRO A 16 1.37 -3.67 -17.36
CA PRO A 16 0.07 -3.05 -17.59
C PRO A 16 -1.12 -3.97 -17.26
N ALA A 17 -0.89 -5.28 -17.15
CA ALA A 17 -1.90 -6.28 -16.83
C ALA A 17 -1.39 -7.23 -15.73
N PRO A 18 -1.16 -6.72 -14.50
CA PRO A 18 -0.54 -7.50 -13.45
C PRO A 18 -1.48 -8.55 -12.88
N ASP A 19 -0.96 -9.76 -12.71
CA ASP A 19 -1.65 -10.84 -12.00
C ASP A 19 -1.21 -10.85 -10.52
N VAL A 20 -1.84 -9.99 -9.71
CA VAL A 20 -1.49 -9.84 -8.28
C VAL A 20 -1.86 -11.11 -7.51
N LYS A 21 -0.86 -11.85 -7.04
CA LYS A 21 -1.02 -13.16 -6.40
C LYS A 21 -0.80 -13.14 -4.92
N LEU A 22 -1.52 -13.99 -4.21
CA LEU A 22 -1.25 -14.27 -2.82
C LEU A 22 -0.18 -15.37 -2.76
N ILE A 23 0.96 -15.06 -2.15
CA ILE A 23 2.11 -15.96 -2.05
C ILE A 23 2.27 -16.57 -0.65
N ARG A 24 1.66 -15.96 0.38
CA ARG A 24 1.51 -16.54 1.72
C ARG A 24 0.17 -16.14 2.31
N ASP A 25 -0.55 -17.10 2.88
CA ASP A 25 -1.86 -16.91 3.50
C ASP A 25 -1.87 -17.47 4.93
N ASN A 26 -2.13 -16.62 5.92
CA ASN A 26 -2.35 -17.02 7.30
C ASN A 26 -3.63 -16.32 7.82
N PRO A 27 -4.20 -16.74 8.97
CA PRO A 27 -5.44 -16.14 9.48
C PRO A 27 -5.40 -14.61 9.60
N SER A 28 -4.31 -14.05 10.16
CA SER A 28 -4.14 -12.60 10.38
C SER A 28 -3.08 -11.96 9.49
N THR A 29 -2.40 -12.70 8.62
CA THR A 29 -1.35 -12.12 7.76
C THR A 29 -1.42 -12.66 6.35
N ALA A 30 -1.02 -11.84 5.37
CA ALA A 30 -0.79 -12.32 4.02
C ALA A 30 0.38 -11.58 3.35
N LEU A 31 0.91 -12.19 2.29
CA LEU A 31 1.90 -11.55 1.44
C LEU A 31 1.45 -11.68 -0.02
N LEU A 32 1.45 -10.56 -0.74
CA LEU A 32 1.13 -10.50 -2.15
C LEU A 32 2.39 -10.28 -3.00
N ASP A 33 2.40 -10.85 -4.20
CA ASP A 33 3.27 -10.46 -5.31
C ASP A 33 2.46 -9.57 -6.27
N GLY A 34 2.96 -8.36 -6.54
CA GLY A 34 2.32 -7.36 -7.39
C GLY A 34 2.59 -7.52 -8.89
N ASP A 35 3.38 -8.52 -9.29
CA ASP A 35 3.70 -8.86 -10.68
C ASP A 35 4.29 -7.69 -11.49
N GLY A 36 5.12 -6.86 -10.82
CA GLY A 36 5.71 -5.66 -11.40
C GLY A 36 4.69 -4.59 -11.77
N GLY A 37 3.43 -4.73 -11.33
CA GLY A 37 2.32 -3.88 -11.71
C GLY A 37 2.21 -2.59 -10.89
N SER A 38 1.07 -1.91 -11.10
CA SER A 38 0.72 -0.72 -10.33
C SER A 38 0.63 -1.03 -8.82
N GLY A 39 1.42 -0.32 -8.02
CA GLY A 39 1.34 -0.39 -6.57
C GLY A 39 -0.04 -0.04 -6.03
N ALA A 40 -0.75 0.90 -6.66
CA ALA A 40 -2.10 1.27 -6.25
C ALA A 40 -3.10 0.10 -6.39
N VAL A 41 -2.98 -0.72 -7.45
CA VAL A 41 -3.81 -1.91 -7.65
C VAL A 41 -3.50 -2.96 -6.59
N ALA A 42 -2.22 -3.25 -6.36
CA ALA A 42 -1.81 -4.24 -5.37
C ALA A 42 -2.13 -3.80 -3.93
N ALA A 43 -1.95 -2.51 -3.60
CA ALA A 43 -2.27 -1.95 -2.29
C ALA A 43 -3.79 -1.95 -2.01
N LYS A 44 -4.63 -1.66 -3.01
CA LYS A 44 -6.10 -1.77 -2.87
C LYS A 44 -6.50 -3.21 -2.52
N LYS A 45 -5.95 -4.19 -3.25
CA LYS A 45 -6.20 -5.62 -2.99
C LYS A 45 -5.69 -6.03 -1.60
N ALA A 46 -4.50 -5.58 -1.21
CA ALA A 46 -3.93 -5.85 0.11
C ALA A 46 -4.82 -5.31 1.24
N MET A 47 -5.32 -4.08 1.10
CA MET A 47 -6.20 -3.48 2.10
C MET A 47 -7.53 -4.22 2.23
N GLN A 48 -8.13 -4.64 1.10
CA GLN A 48 -9.35 -5.47 1.12
C GLN A 48 -9.14 -6.77 1.90
N ILE A 49 -8.04 -7.46 1.64
CA ILE A 49 -7.68 -8.69 2.37
C ILE A 49 -7.44 -8.40 3.86
N CYS A 50 -6.79 -7.28 4.20
CA CYS A 50 -6.62 -6.81 5.58
C CYS A 50 -7.97 -6.64 6.27
N ILE A 51 -8.92 -5.94 5.64
CA ILE A 51 -10.25 -5.69 6.19
C ILE A 51 -10.99 -7.00 6.43
N GLU A 52 -10.98 -7.92 5.47
CA GLU A 52 -11.63 -9.22 5.57
C GLU A 52 -11.06 -10.05 6.73
N LYS A 53 -9.73 -10.14 6.83
CA LYS A 53 -9.05 -10.89 7.88
C LYS A 53 -9.23 -10.25 9.25
N ALA A 54 -9.08 -8.94 9.37
CA ALA A 54 -9.22 -8.22 10.63
C ALA A 54 -10.63 -8.36 11.22
N LYS A 55 -11.68 -8.45 10.39
CA LYS A 55 -13.05 -8.74 10.85
C LYS A 55 -13.19 -10.14 11.46
N GLN A 56 -12.35 -11.10 11.05
CA GLN A 56 -12.39 -12.48 11.55
C GLN A 56 -11.48 -12.69 12.77
N THR A 57 -10.32 -12.04 12.79
CA THR A 57 -9.25 -12.32 13.76
C THR A 57 -8.94 -11.16 14.70
N GLY A 58 -9.59 -10.01 14.53
CA GLY A 58 -9.40 -8.78 15.31
C GLY A 58 -8.26 -7.88 14.81
N ILE A 59 -7.27 -8.42 14.09
CA ILE A 59 -6.16 -7.66 13.51
C ILE A 59 -5.63 -8.36 12.25
N ALA A 60 -5.19 -7.61 11.25
CA ALA A 60 -4.51 -8.17 10.11
C ALA A 60 -3.37 -7.29 9.58
N ALA A 61 -2.38 -7.92 8.96
CA ALA A 61 -1.29 -7.25 8.25
C ALA A 61 -1.02 -7.93 6.91
N VAL A 62 -1.07 -7.16 5.82
CA VAL A 62 -0.81 -7.67 4.47
C VAL A 62 0.34 -6.90 3.85
N GLY A 63 1.40 -7.62 3.46
CA GLY A 63 2.53 -7.07 2.71
C GLY A 63 2.32 -7.21 1.20
N VAL A 64 2.92 -6.31 0.43
CA VAL A 64 3.01 -6.40 -1.03
C VAL A 64 4.47 -6.32 -1.44
N ASN A 65 4.92 -7.27 -2.25
CA ASN A 65 6.23 -7.25 -2.90
C ASN A 65 6.07 -7.08 -4.42
N ASN A 66 7.15 -6.74 -5.12
CA ASN A 66 7.19 -6.68 -6.59
C ASN A 66 6.07 -5.80 -7.18
N SER A 67 5.95 -4.57 -6.68
CA SER A 67 4.96 -3.59 -7.14
C SER A 67 5.60 -2.21 -7.28
N SER A 68 4.94 -1.32 -8.00
CA SER A 68 5.39 0.07 -8.18
C SER A 68 4.87 1.01 -7.08
N ASN A 69 4.96 2.32 -7.30
CA ASN A 69 4.46 3.31 -6.35
C ASN A 69 2.95 3.20 -6.09
N ILE A 70 2.54 3.55 -4.88
CA ILE A 70 1.13 3.49 -4.45
C ILE A 70 0.40 4.83 -4.60
N ILE A 71 1.09 5.87 -5.08
CA ILE A 71 0.62 7.25 -5.26
C ILE A 71 0.17 7.95 -3.96
N ALA A 72 -0.93 7.50 -3.35
CA ALA A 72 -1.56 8.15 -2.21
C ALA A 72 -2.00 7.09 -1.17
N PRO A 73 -1.25 6.86 -0.08
CA PRO A 73 -1.60 5.83 0.91
C PRO A 73 -2.91 6.10 1.66
N ALA A 74 -3.31 7.38 1.77
CA ALA A 74 -4.53 7.82 2.42
C ALA A 74 -5.79 7.11 1.89
N VAL A 75 -5.85 6.84 0.58
CA VAL A 75 -7.05 6.24 -0.04
C VAL A 75 -7.31 4.82 0.46
N PHE A 76 -6.25 4.07 0.81
CA PHE A 76 -6.40 2.70 1.29
C PHE A 76 -6.81 2.68 2.75
N VAL A 77 -6.20 3.52 3.60
CA VAL A 77 -6.59 3.54 5.03
C VAL A 77 -8.01 4.05 5.23
N LEU A 78 -8.50 4.92 4.35
CA LEU A 78 -9.92 5.31 4.34
C LEU A 78 -10.85 4.12 4.08
N ASP A 79 -10.49 3.16 3.21
CA ASP A 79 -11.30 1.95 3.02
C ASP A 79 -11.45 1.15 4.33
N ALA A 80 -10.41 1.10 5.16
CA ALA A 80 -10.47 0.44 6.46
C ALA A 80 -11.38 1.21 7.43
N ALA A 81 -11.26 2.54 7.47
CA ALA A 81 -12.11 3.39 8.30
C ALA A 81 -13.59 3.28 7.90
N ASP A 82 -13.90 3.27 6.60
CA ASP A 82 -15.25 3.05 6.07
C ASP A 82 -15.80 1.66 6.45
N ALA A 83 -14.91 0.67 6.62
CA ALA A 83 -15.26 -0.66 7.10
C ALA A 83 -15.38 -0.76 8.65
N GLY A 84 -15.25 0.36 9.37
CA GLY A 84 -15.32 0.41 10.83
C GLY A 84 -14.04 -0.04 11.53
N LEU A 85 -12.89 -0.02 10.84
CA LEU A 85 -11.60 -0.50 11.32
C LEU A 85 -10.56 0.63 11.34
N ILE A 86 -9.56 0.53 12.20
CA ILE A 86 -8.37 1.39 12.12
C ILE A 86 -7.51 0.88 10.95
N GLY A 87 -7.15 1.77 10.04
CA GLY A 87 -6.28 1.51 8.90
C GLY A 87 -4.87 2.05 9.09
N TYR A 88 -3.87 1.31 8.59
CA TYR A 88 -2.49 1.75 8.48
C TYR A 88 -1.93 1.36 7.10
N CYS A 89 -1.19 2.25 6.46
CA CYS A 89 -0.52 1.98 5.19
C CYS A 89 0.84 2.69 5.15
N SER A 90 1.88 1.97 4.73
CA SER A 90 3.17 2.55 4.40
C SER A 90 3.76 1.84 3.18
N SER A 91 4.67 2.52 2.50
CA SER A 91 5.39 2.00 1.34
C SER A 91 6.76 2.65 1.30
N ASN A 92 7.76 1.95 0.76
CA ASN A 92 9.07 2.51 0.49
C ASN A 92 9.14 3.03 -0.96
N ILE A 93 10.13 3.88 -1.21
CA ILE A 93 10.50 4.30 -2.57
C ILE A 93 12.03 4.22 -2.73
N GLN A 94 12.54 4.46 -3.94
CA GLN A 94 13.97 4.59 -4.20
C GLN A 94 14.68 5.52 -3.20
N ALA A 95 15.98 5.32 -2.98
CA ALA A 95 16.76 6.14 -2.06
C ALA A 95 16.88 7.59 -2.55
N LEU A 96 16.27 8.52 -1.82
CA LEU A 96 16.19 9.95 -2.14
C LEU A 96 16.85 10.84 -1.08
N MET A 97 16.92 10.39 0.17
CA MET A 97 17.37 11.18 1.31
C MET A 97 18.45 10.46 2.11
N ALA A 98 19.36 11.23 2.71
CA ALA A 98 20.29 10.73 3.71
C ALA A 98 19.58 10.66 5.08
N PRO A 99 19.85 9.63 5.90
CA PRO A 99 19.40 9.60 7.28
C PRO A 99 20.15 10.66 8.09
N GLU A 100 19.68 10.91 9.32
CA GLU A 100 20.39 11.79 10.26
C GLU A 100 21.83 11.32 10.47
N GLY A 101 22.79 12.25 10.40
CA GLY A 101 24.22 11.95 10.43
C GLY A 101 24.79 11.30 9.15
N GLY A 102 23.95 10.94 8.18
CA GLY A 102 24.34 10.33 6.91
C GLY A 102 24.83 11.34 5.88
N LYS A 103 25.69 10.88 4.96
CA LYS A 103 26.20 11.67 3.83
C LYS A 103 25.75 11.15 2.46
N SER A 104 25.10 9.99 2.42
CA SER A 104 24.63 9.35 1.19
C SER A 104 23.15 9.02 1.31
N ARG A 105 22.45 8.98 0.16
CA ARG A 105 21.03 8.66 0.09
C ARG A 105 20.82 7.17 0.39
N SER A 106 19.97 6.87 1.35
CA SER A 106 19.56 5.49 1.67
C SER A 106 18.07 5.35 2.01
N LEU A 107 17.36 6.45 2.30
CA LEU A 107 15.94 6.46 2.61
C LEU A 107 15.11 7.02 1.45
N GLY A 108 13.93 6.46 1.22
CA GLY A 108 12.90 7.09 0.42
C GLY A 108 12.08 8.10 1.25
N THR A 109 11.11 8.77 0.64
CA THR A 109 10.13 9.59 1.40
C THR A 109 9.23 8.74 2.31
N ASN A 110 9.13 7.44 2.00
CA ASN A 110 8.51 6.40 2.82
C ASN A 110 7.24 6.84 3.54
N PRO A 111 6.15 7.14 2.79
CA PRO A 111 4.98 7.74 3.39
C PRO A 111 4.32 6.79 4.39
N ILE A 112 3.65 7.39 5.37
CA ILE A 112 2.85 6.69 6.38
C ILE A 112 1.47 7.35 6.35
N ALA A 113 0.43 6.54 6.30
CA ALA A 113 -0.95 6.98 6.50
C ALA A 113 -1.65 6.14 7.56
N TYR A 114 -2.55 6.76 8.30
CA TYR A 114 -3.46 6.06 9.19
C TYR A 114 -4.85 6.71 9.17
N ALA A 115 -5.87 5.89 9.34
CA ALA A 115 -7.23 6.36 9.48
C ALA A 115 -7.96 5.60 10.57
N ALA A 116 -8.89 6.27 11.24
CA ALA A 116 -9.75 5.67 12.24
C ALA A 116 -11.20 6.08 12.00
N PRO A 117 -12.17 5.17 12.19
CA PRO A 117 -13.58 5.50 12.10
C PRO A 117 -13.91 6.53 13.17
N SER A 118 -14.81 7.45 12.84
CA SER A 118 -15.35 8.40 13.82
C SER A 118 -16.86 8.19 13.98
N ALA A 119 -17.41 8.66 15.10
CA ALA A 119 -18.86 8.64 15.30
C ALA A 119 -19.60 9.59 14.34
N THR A 120 -18.87 10.49 13.69
CA THR A 120 -19.37 11.36 12.64
C THR A 120 -19.09 10.75 11.27
N ARG A 121 -19.68 11.31 10.20
CA ARG A 121 -19.49 10.78 8.84
C ARG A 121 -18.06 10.97 8.27
N ILE A 122 -17.17 11.67 8.99
CA ILE A 122 -15.82 12.00 8.52
C ILE A 122 -14.80 11.19 9.35
N PRO A 123 -14.05 10.26 8.75
CA PRO A 123 -12.96 9.56 9.45
C PRO A 123 -11.85 10.51 9.90
N PHE A 124 -11.15 10.12 10.96
CA PHE A 124 -9.82 10.70 11.22
C PHE A 124 -8.84 10.16 10.18
N LEU A 125 -7.99 11.02 9.62
CA LEU A 125 -7.01 10.69 8.59
C LEU A 125 -5.73 11.47 8.82
N PHE A 126 -4.59 10.78 8.67
CA PHE A 126 -3.25 11.33 8.60
C PHE A 126 -2.50 10.69 7.43
#